data_AF-U2MF99-F1
#
_entry.id   AF-U2MF99-F1
#
_cell.length_a   1.000
_cell.length_b   1.000
_cell.length_c   1.000
_cell.angle_alpha   90.00
_cell.angle_beta   90.00
_cell.angle_gamma   90.00
#
_symmetry.space_group_name_H-M   'P 1'
#
loop_
_entity.id
_entity.type
_entity.pdbx_description
1 polymer ?
#
loop_
_entity_poly.entity_id
_entity_poly.type
_entity_poly.pdbx_seq_one_letter_code
_entity_poly.pdbx_strand_id
1 'polypeptide(L)'
;MVHGYRWTILSIALVILFVASACSHGGYEVGDGKDSYVQADFVEAYTASDNAVYSAVTDEGDSLLLVPRLKVSWIKQANAKVRGLLYYNKVVDSSTEGLRLVAVPVVDWHPTTWFRSLHVDPITFESAWISKNNRYLNIGFSVLTGEQTSEMKGQTLGLIATDSLVVGGKLRRIDLTLYHDQGGVPQYYSSRGYISVPLTRLPSGCLINLRINSYKGVIFKTFKK
;
A
#
# COMPACT_ATOMS: atom_id res chain seq x y z
N MET A 1 -16.40 -3.28 -28.41
CA MET A 1 -17.01 -3.90 -27.20
C MET A 1 -16.17 -3.48 -26.00
N VAL A 2 -16.51 -2.34 -25.38
CA VAL A 2 -15.72 -1.71 -24.32
C VAL A 2 -15.90 -2.52 -23.04
N HIS A 3 -14.87 -3.27 -22.64
CA HIS A 3 -14.89 -4.02 -21.39
C HIS A 3 -14.70 -3.05 -20.23
N GLY A 4 -15.82 -2.63 -19.63
CA GLY A 4 -15.82 -1.85 -18.40
C GLY A 4 -15.30 -2.70 -17.25
N TYR A 5 -14.05 -2.49 -16.85
CA TYR A 5 -13.52 -3.05 -15.61
C TYR A 5 -14.31 -2.46 -14.44
N ARG A 6 -15.09 -3.30 -13.75
CA ARG A 6 -15.85 -2.92 -12.55
C ARG A 6 -14.85 -2.69 -11.43
N TRP A 7 -14.77 -1.45 -10.94
CA TRP A 7 -14.02 -1.10 -9.76
C TRP A 7 -14.82 -1.52 -8.53
N THR A 8 -14.59 -2.72 -8.01
CA THR A 8 -15.00 -3.04 -6.64
C THR A 8 -14.01 -2.40 -5.69
N ILE A 9 -14.29 -1.17 -5.24
CA ILE A 9 -13.62 -0.56 -4.09
C ILE A 9 -14.22 -1.23 -2.85
N LEU A 10 -13.51 -2.20 -2.29
CA LEU A 10 -13.87 -2.80 -1.01
C LEU A 10 -13.31 -1.90 0.09
N SER A 11 -14.10 -0.92 0.56
CA SER A 11 -13.77 -0.08 1.72
C SER A 11 -14.01 -0.89 2.99
N ILE A 12 -13.02 -1.66 3.44
CA ILE A 12 -13.05 -2.36 4.73
C ILE A 12 -11.74 -2.05 5.46
N ALA A 13 -11.86 -1.69 6.73
CA ALA A 13 -10.76 -1.51 7.66
C ALA A 13 -9.85 -2.76 7.62
N LEU A 14 -8.58 -2.56 7.31
CA LEU A 14 -7.64 -3.64 7.15
C LEU A 14 -7.08 -4.06 8.51
N VAL A 15 -7.38 -5.28 8.93
CA VAL A 15 -6.69 -5.96 10.02
C VAL A 15 -5.40 -6.56 9.47
N ILE A 16 -4.24 -6.13 9.97
CA ILE A 16 -2.93 -6.61 9.51
C ILE A 16 -2.51 -7.85 10.32
N LEU A 17 -2.37 -9.00 9.65
CA LEU A 17 -1.84 -10.23 10.22
C LEU A 17 -0.36 -10.39 9.80
N PHE A 18 0.58 -10.28 10.74
CA PHE A 18 2.02 -10.40 10.44
C PHE A 18 2.48 -11.87 10.52
N VAL A 19 3.03 -12.39 9.42
CA VAL A 19 3.71 -13.70 9.40
C VAL A 19 5.22 -13.45 9.50
N ALA A 20 5.85 -13.95 10.55
CA ALA A 20 7.31 -13.87 10.73
C ALA A 20 8.01 -14.77 9.70
N SER A 21 8.97 -14.22 8.94
CA SER A 21 9.88 -14.98 8.09
C SER A 21 11.30 -14.68 8.55
N ALA A 22 11.95 -15.68 9.14
CA ALA A 22 13.36 -15.60 9.51
C ALA A 22 14.21 -15.61 8.23
N CYS A 23 15.03 -14.59 8.02
CA CYS A 23 16.01 -14.57 6.93
C CYS A 23 17.24 -15.38 7.34
N SER A 24 17.50 -16.52 6.68
CA SER A 24 18.81 -17.16 6.73
C SER A 24 19.79 -16.39 5.82
N HIS A 25 20.96 -16.04 6.34
CA HIS A 25 22.05 -15.46 5.55
C HIS A 25 22.83 -16.60 4.87
N GLY A 26 22.75 -16.68 3.54
CA GLY A 26 23.69 -17.45 2.72
C GLY A 26 24.99 -16.68 2.55
N GLY A 27 26.12 -17.39 2.48
CA GLY A 27 27.46 -16.81 2.30
C GLY A 27 27.54 -15.88 1.08
N TYR A 28 28.33 -14.81 1.22
CA TYR A 28 28.51 -13.79 0.19
C TYR A 28 29.37 -14.36 -0.95
N GLU A 29 28.77 -14.65 -2.11
CA GLU A 29 29.51 -14.97 -3.33
C GLU A 29 29.89 -13.69 -4.07
N VAL A 30 31.14 -13.59 -4.51
CA VAL A 30 31.66 -12.44 -5.28
C VAL A 30 31.33 -12.65 -6.76
N GLY A 31 30.39 -11.86 -7.29
CA GLY A 31 29.90 -11.91 -8.67
C GLY A 31 28.44 -11.45 -8.76
N ASP A 32 27.87 -11.36 -9.96
CA ASP A 32 26.42 -11.20 -10.10
C ASP A 32 25.72 -12.49 -9.69
N GLY A 33 25.01 -12.44 -8.56
CA GLY A 33 24.18 -13.53 -8.07
C GLY A 33 22.78 -13.48 -8.69
N LYS A 34 22.00 -14.54 -8.44
CA LYS A 34 20.59 -14.65 -8.90
C LYS A 34 19.69 -13.45 -8.51
N ASP A 35 20.07 -12.74 -7.45
CA ASP A 35 19.29 -11.63 -6.88
C ASP A 35 19.86 -10.25 -7.25
N SER A 36 20.99 -10.19 -7.97
CA SER A 36 21.68 -8.93 -8.31
C SER A 36 20.84 -7.96 -9.14
N TYR A 37 19.82 -8.46 -9.84
CA TYR A 37 18.99 -7.70 -10.77
C TYR A 37 17.52 -7.58 -10.33
N VAL A 38 17.22 -7.95 -9.08
CA VAL A 38 15.86 -7.90 -8.54
C VAL A 38 15.42 -6.45 -8.40
N GLN A 39 14.31 -6.14 -9.05
CA GLN A 39 13.60 -4.86 -8.93
C GLN A 39 12.40 -5.02 -8.01
N ALA A 40 12.03 -3.92 -7.35
CA ALA A 40 10.88 -3.88 -6.45
C ALA A 40 10.06 -2.61 -6.71
N ASP A 41 8.90 -2.78 -7.35
CA ASP A 41 8.04 -1.66 -7.72
C ASP A 41 6.63 -1.81 -7.17
N PHE A 42 6.03 -0.66 -6.83
CA PHE A 42 4.61 -0.60 -6.58
C PHE A 42 3.89 -0.74 -7.92
N VAL A 43 2.97 -1.71 -7.98
CA VAL A 43 2.27 -2.08 -9.20
C VAL A 43 0.77 -2.16 -9.00
N GLU A 44 0.03 -1.99 -10.09
CA GLU A 44 -1.27 -2.61 -10.26
C GLU A 44 -1.07 -3.94 -11.00
N ALA A 45 -1.33 -5.05 -10.30
CA ALA A 45 -1.22 -6.40 -10.83
C ALA A 45 -2.59 -6.91 -11.31
N TYR A 46 -2.59 -7.61 -12.45
CA TYR A 46 -3.78 -8.17 -13.08
C TYR A 46 -3.81 -9.68 -12.90
N THR A 47 -4.91 -10.16 -12.34
CA THR A 47 -5.06 -11.55 -11.93
C THR A 47 -5.78 -12.38 -13.00
N ALA A 48 -5.38 -13.63 -13.15
CA ALA A 48 -6.04 -14.63 -13.98
C ALA A 48 -6.91 -15.57 -13.12
N SER A 49 -7.67 -16.46 -13.76
CA SER A 49 -8.36 -17.56 -13.09
C SER A 49 -7.34 -18.59 -12.61
N ASP A 50 -7.17 -18.76 -11.28
CA ASP A 50 -6.23 -19.70 -10.58
C ASP A 50 -5.29 -19.06 -9.52
N ASN A 51 -5.65 -17.90 -8.95
CA ASN A 51 -4.81 -17.16 -8.01
C ASN A 51 -3.43 -16.76 -8.59
N ALA A 52 -3.33 -16.63 -9.92
CA ALA A 52 -2.11 -16.19 -10.59
C ALA A 52 -2.21 -14.75 -11.08
N VAL A 53 -1.06 -14.07 -11.13
CA VAL A 53 -0.87 -12.77 -11.75
C VAL A 53 -0.18 -12.98 -13.08
N TYR A 54 -0.77 -12.47 -14.16
CA TYR A 54 -0.20 -12.62 -15.51
C TYR A 54 0.47 -11.35 -16.02
N SER A 55 0.11 -10.19 -15.46
CA SER A 55 0.74 -8.92 -15.82
C SER A 55 0.66 -7.92 -14.68
N ALA A 56 1.49 -6.88 -14.76
CA ALA A 56 1.49 -5.76 -13.83
C ALA A 56 1.85 -4.46 -14.55
N VAL A 57 1.38 -3.33 -14.01
CA VAL A 57 1.78 -1.99 -14.45
C VAL A 57 2.39 -1.24 -13.27
N THR A 58 3.61 -0.75 -13.40
CA THR A 58 4.30 0.01 -12.34
C THR A 58 3.71 1.41 -12.19
N ASP A 59 4.01 2.06 -11.07
CA ASP A 59 3.66 3.48 -10.86
C ASP A 59 4.29 4.42 -11.89
N GLU A 60 5.39 4.00 -12.52
CA GLU A 60 6.08 4.71 -13.60
C GLU A 60 5.39 4.52 -14.97
N GLY A 61 4.50 3.52 -15.09
CA GLY A 61 3.77 3.20 -16.31
C GLY A 61 4.33 2.02 -17.11
N ASP A 62 5.39 1.36 -16.62
CA ASP A 62 5.96 0.19 -17.27
C ASP A 62 4.98 -0.97 -17.23
N SER A 63 4.75 -1.60 -18.39
CA SER A 63 3.93 -2.81 -18.49
C SER A 63 4.82 -4.05 -18.42
N LEU A 64 4.53 -4.93 -17.47
CA LEU A 64 5.27 -6.15 -17.20
C LEU A 64 4.37 -7.35 -17.54
N LEU A 65 4.79 -8.15 -18.53
CA LEU A 65 4.18 -9.46 -18.79
C LEU A 65 4.93 -10.52 -17.96
N LEU A 66 4.21 -11.21 -17.07
CA LEU A 66 4.81 -12.17 -16.16
C LEU A 66 4.81 -13.59 -16.77
N VAL A 67 6.01 -14.13 -16.99
CA VAL A 67 6.21 -15.51 -17.48
C VAL A 67 7.25 -16.21 -16.61
N PRO A 68 6.90 -17.31 -15.93
CA PRO A 68 5.54 -17.85 -15.81
C PRO A 68 4.62 -16.90 -15.04
N ARG A 69 3.30 -17.16 -15.06
CA ARG A 69 2.35 -16.42 -14.23
C ARG A 69 2.70 -16.62 -12.75
N LEU A 70 2.80 -15.52 -12.00
CA LEU A 70 3.17 -15.56 -10.59
C LEU A 70 1.97 -16.06 -9.75
N LYS A 71 2.15 -17.17 -9.02
CA LYS A 71 1.14 -17.67 -8.08
C LYS A 71 1.14 -16.87 -6.78
N VAL A 72 -0.04 -16.42 -6.36
CA VAL A 72 -0.20 -15.56 -5.18
C VAL A 72 -1.36 -16.06 -4.33
N SER A 73 -1.06 -16.70 -3.19
CA SER A 73 -2.04 -17.42 -2.38
C SER A 73 -3.16 -16.56 -1.78
N TRP A 74 -2.88 -15.29 -1.50
CA TRP A 74 -3.85 -14.35 -0.91
C TRP A 74 -4.82 -13.75 -1.94
N ILE A 75 -4.51 -13.85 -3.24
CA ILE A 75 -5.41 -13.43 -4.32
C ILE A 75 -6.42 -14.55 -4.54
N LYS A 76 -7.70 -14.28 -4.32
CA LYS A 76 -8.79 -15.24 -4.57
C LYS A 76 -9.69 -14.86 -5.75
N GLN A 77 -9.67 -13.58 -6.14
CA GLN A 77 -10.50 -13.08 -7.22
C GLN A 77 -9.76 -13.17 -8.55
N ALA A 78 -10.37 -13.86 -9.51
CA ALA A 78 -9.92 -13.90 -10.90
C ALA A 78 -10.31 -12.62 -11.65
N ASN A 79 -9.54 -12.25 -12.69
CA ASN A 79 -9.82 -11.11 -13.57
C ASN A 79 -9.97 -9.79 -12.80
N ALA A 80 -9.20 -9.65 -11.71
CA ALA A 80 -9.20 -8.50 -10.84
C ALA A 80 -7.91 -7.71 -10.99
N LYS A 81 -7.95 -6.48 -10.49
CA LYS A 81 -6.78 -5.61 -10.35
C LYS A 81 -6.47 -5.48 -8.86
N VAL A 82 -5.24 -5.75 -8.47
CA VAL A 82 -4.78 -5.65 -7.09
C VAL A 82 -3.57 -4.73 -7.00
N ARG A 83 -3.41 -4.06 -5.86
CA ARG A 83 -2.27 -3.20 -5.58
C ARG A 83 -1.24 -3.97 -4.76
N GLY A 84 0.03 -3.88 -5.13
CA GLY A 84 1.09 -4.58 -4.43
C GLY A 84 2.49 -4.04 -4.72
N LEU A 85 3.46 -4.53 -3.95
CA LEU A 85 4.89 -4.38 -4.20
C LEU A 85 5.37 -5.67 -4.86
N LEU A 86 5.72 -5.57 -6.15
CA LEU A 86 6.17 -6.70 -6.95
C LEU A 86 7.69 -6.73 -6.95
N TYR A 87 8.24 -7.87 -6.55
CA TYR A 87 9.65 -8.23 -6.75
C TYR A 87 9.76 -9.04 -8.03
N TYR A 88 10.66 -8.64 -8.93
CA TYR A 88 10.78 -9.26 -10.25
C TYR A 88 12.18 -9.11 -10.85
N ASN A 89 12.53 -10.03 -11.74
CA ASN A 89 13.69 -9.92 -12.61
C ASN A 89 13.23 -9.47 -14.00
N LYS A 90 13.60 -8.26 -14.39
CA LYS A 90 13.30 -7.72 -15.72
C LYS A 90 14.39 -8.12 -16.69
N VAL A 91 14.02 -8.77 -17.79
CA VAL A 91 14.90 -8.96 -18.95
C VAL A 91 14.43 -7.98 -20.02
N VAL A 92 15.34 -7.12 -20.49
CA VAL A 92 15.04 -6.14 -21.54
C VAL A 92 14.54 -6.88 -22.79
N ASP A 93 13.47 -6.37 -23.40
CA ASP A 93 12.83 -6.93 -24.60
C ASP A 93 12.33 -8.38 -24.48
N SER A 94 12.10 -8.86 -23.25
CA SER A 94 11.61 -10.22 -22.99
C SER A 94 10.57 -10.25 -21.87
N SER A 95 10.05 -11.44 -21.60
CA SER A 95 9.14 -11.68 -20.49
C SER A 95 9.80 -11.45 -19.14
N THR A 96 9.03 -10.92 -18.19
CA THR A 96 9.48 -10.64 -16.82
C THR A 96 9.21 -11.85 -15.92
N GLU A 97 10.20 -12.26 -15.11
CA GLU A 97 10.00 -13.27 -14.08
C GLU A 97 9.49 -12.58 -12.80
N GLY A 98 8.25 -12.85 -12.41
CA GLY A 98 7.71 -12.40 -11.13
C GLY A 98 8.18 -13.30 -9.99
N LEU A 99 8.78 -12.72 -8.95
CA LEU A 99 9.34 -13.47 -7.81
C LEU A 99 8.37 -13.48 -6.62
N ARG A 100 7.82 -12.31 -6.28
CA ARG A 100 6.91 -12.16 -5.13
C ARG A 100 6.01 -10.95 -5.28
N LEU A 101 4.74 -11.08 -4.90
CA LEU A 101 3.83 -9.95 -4.77
C LEU A 101 3.37 -9.81 -3.32
N VAL A 102 3.80 -8.71 -2.68
CA VAL A 102 3.34 -8.32 -1.35
C VAL A 102 2.13 -7.42 -1.51
N ALA A 103 1.04 -7.69 -0.78
CA ALA A 103 -0.14 -6.86 -0.81
C ALA A 103 0.18 -5.45 -0.30
N VAL A 104 -0.26 -4.43 -1.05
CA VAL A 104 -0.25 -3.04 -0.61
C VAL A 104 -1.70 -2.58 -0.56
N PRO A 105 -2.29 -2.50 0.65
CA PRO A 105 -3.67 -2.10 0.85
C PRO A 105 -3.96 -0.74 0.23
N VAL A 106 -5.08 -0.65 -0.49
CA VAL A 106 -5.61 0.63 -0.99
C VAL A 106 -6.57 1.18 0.06
N VAL A 107 -6.20 2.28 0.69
CA VAL A 107 -6.94 2.85 1.83
C VAL A 107 -7.58 4.16 1.40
N ASP A 108 -8.92 4.16 1.34
CA ASP A 108 -9.69 5.38 1.17
C ASP A 108 -9.70 6.22 2.46
N TRP A 109 -9.92 7.52 2.30
CA TRP A 109 -10.20 8.40 3.43
C TRP A 109 -11.70 8.53 3.68
N HIS A 110 -12.05 8.69 4.95
CA HIS A 110 -13.42 8.82 5.41
C HIS A 110 -13.59 10.02 6.34
N PRO A 111 -14.77 10.66 6.39
CA PRO A 111 -15.01 11.77 7.32
C PRO A 111 -14.91 11.27 8.77
N THR A 112 -14.62 12.20 9.70
CA THR A 112 -14.54 11.89 11.14
C THR A 112 -15.78 11.17 11.68
N THR A 113 -16.97 11.45 11.13
CA THR A 113 -18.25 10.83 11.52
C THR A 113 -18.36 9.33 11.24
N TRP A 114 -17.51 8.76 10.39
CA TRP A 114 -17.45 7.31 10.16
C TRP A 114 -16.77 6.56 11.30
N PHE A 115 -16.00 7.25 12.14
CA PHE A 115 -15.23 6.63 13.21
C PHE A 115 -15.98 6.81 14.53
N ARG A 116 -16.28 5.70 15.21
CA ARG A 116 -16.92 5.72 16.54
C ARG A 116 -16.02 6.39 17.58
N SER A 117 -14.72 6.19 17.44
CA SER A 117 -13.67 6.76 18.26
C SER A 117 -12.47 7.07 17.35
N LEU A 118 -11.81 8.21 17.59
CA LEU A 118 -10.63 8.59 16.84
C LEU A 118 -9.39 8.01 17.52
N HIS A 119 -8.76 7.05 16.86
CA HIS A 119 -7.49 6.48 17.29
C HIS A 119 -6.37 6.99 16.39
N VAL A 120 -5.31 7.47 17.04
CA VAL A 120 -4.14 8.07 16.41
C VAL A 120 -2.87 7.62 17.12
N ASP A 121 -2.83 6.32 17.43
CA ASP A 121 -1.71 5.68 18.11
C ASP A 121 -0.43 5.86 17.28
N PRO A 122 0.71 6.15 17.91
CA PRO A 122 1.91 6.55 17.20
C PRO A 122 2.46 5.45 16.28
N ILE A 123 2.94 5.86 15.12
CA ILE A 123 3.67 5.01 14.18
C ILE A 123 5.06 5.60 13.87
N THR A 124 5.96 4.78 13.32
CA THR A 124 7.20 5.27 12.71
C THR A 124 6.94 5.61 11.26
N PHE A 125 6.93 6.91 10.92
CA PHE A 125 6.86 7.35 9.53
C PHE A 125 8.20 7.15 8.84
N GLU A 126 8.18 6.62 7.61
CA GLU A 126 9.40 6.37 6.85
C GLU A 126 9.42 7.15 5.54
N SER A 127 8.35 7.11 4.76
CA SER A 127 8.29 7.79 3.45
C SER A 127 6.85 8.04 2.99
N ALA A 128 6.67 9.01 2.09
CA ALA A 128 5.43 9.16 1.35
C ALA A 128 5.68 9.91 0.03
N TRP A 129 5.01 9.49 -1.04
CA TRP A 129 5.17 10.04 -2.39
C TRP A 129 3.92 9.83 -3.24
N ILE A 130 3.66 10.76 -4.16
CA ILE A 130 2.65 10.56 -5.20
C ILE A 130 3.26 9.70 -6.31
N SER A 131 2.53 8.66 -6.74
CA SER A 131 2.92 7.84 -7.88
C SER A 131 3.01 8.69 -9.15
N LYS A 132 3.97 8.42 -10.04
CA LYS A 132 4.17 9.26 -11.24
C LYS A 132 2.96 9.32 -12.16
N ASN A 133 2.20 8.22 -12.24
CA ASN A 133 0.90 8.18 -12.92
C ASN A 133 -0.24 8.97 -12.20
N ASN A 134 0.03 9.65 -11.08
CA ASN A 134 -0.89 10.45 -10.26
C ASN A 134 -2.10 9.69 -9.70
N ARG A 135 -1.99 8.36 -9.58
CA ARG A 135 -3.10 7.49 -9.15
C ARG A 135 -3.11 7.22 -7.65
N TYR A 136 -1.95 7.28 -6.99
CA TYR A 136 -1.82 6.94 -5.57
C TYR A 136 -0.92 7.92 -4.83
N LEU A 137 -1.25 8.23 -3.57
CA LEU A 137 -0.28 8.66 -2.58
C LEU A 137 0.15 7.43 -1.80
N ASN A 138 1.38 6.99 -1.98
CA ASN A 138 1.97 5.86 -1.27
C ASN A 138 2.54 6.35 0.07
N ILE A 139 2.38 5.56 1.13
CA ILE A 139 2.89 5.86 2.47
C ILE A 139 3.59 4.62 3.01
N GLY A 140 4.87 4.75 3.33
CA GLY A 140 5.68 3.75 4.02
C GLY A 140 5.82 4.09 5.50
N PHE A 141 5.66 3.08 6.34
CA PHE A 141 5.71 3.21 7.79
C PHE A 141 6.14 1.90 8.45
N SER A 142 6.44 1.98 9.74
CA SER A 142 6.53 0.83 10.63
C SER A 142 5.61 1.03 11.84
N VAL A 143 4.94 -0.04 12.26
CA VAL A 143 4.19 -0.10 13.52
C VAL A 143 4.96 -0.92 14.54
N LEU A 144 4.81 -0.61 15.83
CA LEU A 144 5.29 -1.51 16.87
C LEU A 144 4.24 -2.61 17.07
N THR A 145 4.69 -3.86 17.13
CA THR A 145 3.83 -5.03 17.25
C THR A 145 4.46 -6.07 18.20
N GLY A 146 3.67 -7.06 18.55
CA GLY A 146 4.03 -8.18 19.42
C GLY A 146 3.19 -9.39 19.09
N GLU A 147 3.34 -10.45 19.88
CA GLU A 147 2.45 -11.61 19.77
C GLU A 147 1.00 -11.20 20.06
N GLN A 148 0.10 -11.56 19.16
CA GLN A 148 -1.31 -11.25 19.27
C GLN A 148 -2.05 -12.46 19.86
N THR A 149 -2.85 -12.22 20.90
CA THR A 149 -3.78 -13.23 21.45
C THR A 149 -5.17 -13.07 20.83
N SER A 150 -6.03 -14.09 20.98
CA SER A 150 -7.40 -14.07 20.46
C SER A 150 -8.29 -12.97 21.05
N GLU A 151 -7.92 -12.39 22.19
CA GLU A 151 -8.64 -11.31 22.86
C GLU A 151 -8.33 -9.92 22.27
N MET A 152 -7.20 -9.79 21.55
CA MET A 152 -6.77 -8.53 20.96
C MET A 152 -7.45 -8.30 19.61
N LYS A 153 -7.89 -7.06 19.38
CA LYS A 153 -8.58 -6.66 18.15
C LYS A 153 -7.66 -6.69 16.92
N GLY A 154 -6.35 -6.62 17.14
CA GLY A 154 -5.36 -6.42 16.08
C GLY A 154 -5.24 -4.94 15.69
N GLN A 155 -4.15 -4.62 15.01
CA GLN A 155 -3.88 -3.24 14.60
C GLN A 155 -4.71 -2.87 13.37
N THR A 156 -5.28 -1.66 13.39
CA THR A 156 -6.10 -1.12 12.29
C THR A 156 -5.53 0.19 11.78
N LEU A 157 -5.40 0.33 10.47
CA LEU A 157 -4.99 1.56 9.80
C LEU A 157 -6.10 2.10 8.90
N GLY A 158 -6.18 3.43 8.81
CA GLY A 158 -7.13 4.14 7.97
C GLY A 158 -6.71 5.59 7.73
N LEU A 159 -7.41 6.30 6.86
CA LEU A 159 -7.26 7.75 6.72
C LEU A 159 -8.55 8.47 7.11
N ILE A 160 -8.41 9.52 7.91
CA ILE A 160 -9.51 10.41 8.30
C ILE A 160 -9.37 11.71 7.52
N ALA A 161 -10.41 12.14 6.82
CA ALA A 161 -10.52 13.51 6.32
C ALA A 161 -10.99 14.42 7.46
N THR A 162 -10.07 15.23 7.99
CA THR A 162 -10.31 16.10 9.15
C THR A 162 -10.80 17.48 8.75
N ASP A 163 -10.40 17.96 7.58
CA ASP A 163 -10.84 19.24 7.02
C ASP A 163 -10.68 19.24 5.49
N SER A 164 -11.36 20.16 4.81
CA SER A 164 -11.25 20.34 3.37
C SER A 164 -11.54 21.79 2.98
N LEU A 165 -10.84 22.27 1.96
CA LEU A 165 -11.10 23.59 1.37
C LEU A 165 -11.70 23.42 -0.02
N VAL A 166 -12.92 23.92 -0.20
CA VAL A 166 -13.60 23.98 -1.49
C VAL A 166 -13.72 25.44 -1.92
N VAL A 167 -13.29 25.74 -3.15
CA VAL A 167 -13.37 27.08 -3.74
C VAL A 167 -13.99 26.95 -5.13
N GLY A 168 -15.07 27.69 -5.39
CA GLY A 168 -15.79 27.62 -6.66
C GLY A 168 -16.30 26.21 -6.99
N GLY A 169 -16.73 25.45 -5.99
CA GLY A 169 -17.20 24.07 -6.14
C GLY A 169 -16.09 23.02 -6.39
N LYS A 170 -14.82 23.42 -6.49
CA LYS A 170 -13.69 22.52 -6.68
C LYS A 170 -12.94 22.31 -5.36
N LEU A 171 -12.69 21.05 -5.01
CA LEU A 171 -11.80 20.71 -3.89
C LEU A 171 -10.38 21.20 -4.19
N ARG A 172 -9.84 22.06 -3.32
CA ARG A 172 -8.50 22.67 -3.45
C ARG A 172 -7.51 22.11 -2.45
N ARG A 173 -7.99 21.70 -1.27
CA ARG A 173 -7.18 21.11 -0.19
C ARG A 173 -7.99 20.04 0.51
N ILE A 174 -7.34 18.95 0.87
CA ILE A 174 -7.87 17.98 1.82
C ILE A 174 -6.83 17.75 2.91
N ASP A 175 -7.28 17.81 4.17
CA ASP A 175 -6.44 17.54 5.33
C ASP A 175 -6.78 16.15 5.84
N LEU A 176 -5.79 15.26 5.77
CA LEU A 176 -5.88 13.86 6.11
C LEU A 176 -5.07 13.59 7.37
N THR A 177 -5.63 12.85 8.31
CA THR A 177 -4.91 12.30 9.47
C THR A 177 -4.84 10.78 9.32
N LEU A 178 -3.64 10.21 9.50
CA LEU A 178 -3.48 8.76 9.59
C LEU A 178 -4.15 8.26 10.87
N TYR A 179 -5.20 7.47 10.71
CA TYR A 179 -5.83 6.70 11.78
C TYR A 179 -4.99 5.47 12.05
N HIS A 180 -4.69 5.25 13.33
CA HIS A 180 -4.07 4.03 13.79
C HIS A 180 -4.65 3.66 15.15
N ASP A 181 -5.21 2.45 15.24
CA ASP A 181 -5.62 1.81 16.49
C ASP A 181 -4.72 0.62 16.73
N GLN A 182 -3.94 0.67 17.82
CA GLN A 182 -3.06 -0.40 18.26
C GLN A 182 -3.84 -1.66 18.65
N GLY A 183 -5.14 -1.55 18.99
CA GLY A 183 -6.03 -2.68 19.21
C GLY A 183 -5.64 -3.59 20.38
N GLY A 184 -4.84 -3.07 21.32
CA GLY A 184 -4.30 -3.82 22.46
C GLY A 184 -3.07 -4.68 22.14
N VAL A 185 -2.55 -4.63 20.90
CA VAL A 185 -1.35 -5.39 20.51
C VAL A 185 -0.11 -4.82 21.21
N PRO A 186 0.75 -5.63 21.85
CA PRO A 186 1.98 -5.16 22.47
C PRO A 186 2.93 -4.49 21.47
N GLN A 187 3.83 -3.65 21.97
CA GLN A 187 4.72 -2.83 21.15
C GLN A 187 6.18 -3.25 21.35
N TYR A 188 6.54 -4.48 20.98
CA TYR A 188 7.85 -5.07 21.29
C TYR A 188 8.88 -4.94 20.15
N TYR A 189 8.45 -5.11 18.90
CA TYR A 189 9.32 -5.02 17.73
C TYR A 189 8.64 -4.26 16.59
N SER A 190 9.43 -3.72 15.66
CA SER A 190 8.91 -2.98 14.52
C SER A 190 8.51 -3.91 13.39
N SER A 191 7.37 -3.64 12.76
CA SER A 191 6.95 -4.28 11.54
C SER A 191 6.60 -3.25 10.47
N ARG A 192 7.23 -3.41 9.29
CA ARG A 192 7.13 -2.47 8.18
C ARG A 192 5.89 -2.73 7.35
N GLY A 193 5.23 -1.66 6.91
CA GLY A 193 4.05 -1.70 6.07
C GLY A 193 4.01 -0.57 5.06
N TYR A 194 3.14 -0.75 4.07
CA TYR A 194 2.83 0.27 3.08
C TYR A 194 1.32 0.35 2.88
N ILE A 195 0.81 1.54 2.61
CA ILE A 195 -0.55 1.75 2.11
C ILE A 195 -0.52 2.66 0.89
N SER A 196 -1.49 2.51 0.00
CA SER A 196 -1.72 3.41 -1.13
C SER A 196 -3.06 4.10 -1.00
N VAL A 197 -3.08 5.42 -1.02
CA VAL A 197 -4.30 6.23 -0.96
C VAL A 197 -4.72 6.58 -2.39
N PRO A 198 -5.91 6.18 -2.87
CA PRO A 198 -6.32 6.38 -4.25
C PRO A 198 -6.63 7.86 -4.50
N LEU A 199 -5.92 8.49 -5.43
CA LEU A 199 -6.06 9.91 -5.72
C LEU A 199 -7.09 10.21 -6.81
N THR A 200 -7.67 9.19 -7.45
CA THR A 200 -8.51 9.35 -8.66
C THR A 200 -9.68 10.32 -8.47
N ARG A 201 -10.23 10.43 -7.24
CA ARG A 201 -11.34 11.33 -6.90
C ARG A 201 -10.93 12.78 -6.61
N LEU A 202 -9.63 13.05 -6.47
CA LEU A 202 -9.14 14.42 -6.23
C LEU A 202 -8.93 15.17 -7.55
N PRO A 203 -9.25 16.47 -7.63
CA PRO A 203 -8.91 17.26 -8.80
C PRO A 203 -7.39 17.47 -8.94
N SER A 204 -6.90 17.64 -10.18
CA SER A 204 -5.51 18.09 -10.37
C SER A 204 -5.32 19.50 -9.79
N GLY A 205 -4.15 19.71 -9.19
CA GLY A 205 -3.77 20.86 -8.39
C GLY A 205 -4.20 20.79 -6.92
N CYS A 206 -4.93 19.76 -6.50
CA CYS A 206 -5.42 19.65 -5.12
C CYS A 206 -4.25 19.40 -4.16
N LEU A 207 -4.18 20.21 -3.10
CA LEU A 207 -3.26 20.01 -2.00
C LEU A 207 -3.76 18.88 -1.09
N ILE A 208 -2.84 18.04 -0.64
CA ILE A 208 -3.10 16.96 0.30
C ILE A 208 -2.17 17.20 1.48
N ASN A 209 -2.73 17.60 2.62
CA ASN A 209 -1.97 17.69 3.86
C ASN A 209 -2.16 16.39 4.63
N LEU A 210 -1.08 15.72 4.96
CA LEU A 210 -1.06 14.48 5.72
C LEU A 210 -0.47 14.75 7.10
N ARG A 211 -1.25 14.48 8.14
CA ARG A 211 -0.87 14.47 9.54
C ARG A 211 -0.66 13.04 10.01
N ILE A 212 0.47 12.78 10.65
CA ILE A 212 0.83 11.47 11.19
C ILE A 212 1.27 11.66 12.64
N ASN A 213 0.69 10.90 13.56
CA ASN A 213 1.20 10.83 14.93
C ASN A 213 2.36 9.83 15.00
N SER A 214 3.48 10.25 15.58
CA SER A 214 4.66 9.41 15.79
C SER A 214 5.10 9.42 17.24
N TYR A 215 5.97 8.48 17.62
CA TYR A 215 6.57 8.42 18.96
C TYR A 215 7.38 9.67 19.33
N LYS A 216 7.81 10.47 18.34
CA LYS A 216 8.58 11.71 18.53
C LYS A 216 7.74 12.97 18.36
N GLY A 217 6.41 12.84 18.27
CA GLY A 217 5.48 13.95 18.03
C GLY A 217 4.79 13.86 16.67
N VAL A 218 4.12 14.95 16.29
CA VAL A 218 3.29 14.99 15.08
C VAL A 218 4.12 15.38 13.87
N ILE A 219 3.98 14.62 12.79
CA ILE A 219 4.61 14.86 11.48
C ILE A 219 3.56 15.39 10.51
N PHE A 220 3.92 16.43 9.77
CA PHE A 220 3.11 16.98 8.69
C PHE A 220 3.83 16.84 7.35
N LYS A 221 3.10 16.43 6.31
CA LYS A 221 3.56 16.39 4.92
C LYS A 221 2.52 17.03 4.03
N THR A 222 2.96 17.74 2.99
CA THR A 222 2.07 18.34 2.00
C THR A 222 2.46 17.84 0.62
N PHE A 223 1.45 17.42 -0.15
CA PHE A 223 1.59 16.99 -1.53
C PHE A 223 0.64 17.77 -2.42
N LYS A 224 0.96 17.81 -3.71
CA LYS A 224 0.11 18.41 -4.74
C LYS A 224 -0.14 17.38 -5.84
N LYS A 225 -1.40 17.00 -6.03
CA LYS A 225 -1.85 16.27 -7.23
C LYS A 225 -1.89 17.22 -8.44
#